data_AF-A0AAN9A3Y6-F1
#
_entry.id   AF-A0AAN9A3Y6-F1
#
_cell.length_a   1.000
_cell.length_b   1.000
_cell.length_c   1.000
_cell.angle_alpha   90.00
_cell.angle_beta   90.00
_cell.angle_gamma   90.00
#
_symmetry.space_group_name_H-M   'P 1'
#
loop_
_entity.id
_entity.type
_entity.pdbx_description
1 polymer ?
#
loop_
_entity_poly.entity_id
_entity_poly.type
_entity_poly.pdbx_seq_one_letter_code
_entity_poly.pdbx_strand_id
1 'polypeptide(L)'
;TASVARGFSGYVDGLANNTISDALTEILPIHVKHLSSYPDFFSFGLVIFLSVILSLGVKESSILNSFCTGVTLVVVTYTIIALAIKGDGHNWHLTPEELNSTCQEKGDYGHGGFTPYNFAGVMQGAATCFFGFVGFDCIATA
;
A
#
# COMPACT_ATOMS: atom_id res chain seq x y z
N THR A 1 9.99 -4.87 -10.14
CA THR A 1 8.93 -5.87 -10.44
C THR A 1 8.75 -6.86 -9.30
N ALA A 2 9.79 -7.53 -8.81
CA ALA A 2 9.67 -8.50 -7.70
C ALA A 2 9.19 -7.89 -6.37
N SER A 3 9.65 -6.70 -5.99
CA SER A 3 9.19 -5.99 -4.78
C SER A 3 7.71 -5.61 -4.84
N VAL A 4 7.26 -5.13 -6.01
CA VAL A 4 5.86 -4.76 -6.25
C VAL A 4 4.96 -5.99 -6.26
N ALA A 5 5.39 -7.08 -6.88
CA ALA A 5 4.68 -8.36 -6.85
C ALA A 5 4.56 -8.90 -5.42
N ARG A 6 5.63 -8.76 -4.61
CA ARG A 6 5.60 -9.16 -3.21
C ARG A 6 4.66 -8.31 -2.37
N GLY A 7 4.66 -6.99 -2.58
CA GLY A 7 3.71 -6.08 -1.94
C GLY A 7 2.26 -6.40 -2.32
N PHE A 8 1.99 -6.61 -3.60
CA PHE A 8 0.66 -6.98 -4.09
C PHE A 8 0.19 -8.33 -3.52
N SER A 9 1.07 -9.32 -3.47
CA SER A 9 0.80 -10.61 -2.82
C SER A 9 0.43 -10.43 -1.35
N GLY A 10 1.12 -9.55 -0.62
CA GLY A 10 0.77 -9.24 0.77
C GLY A 10 -0.60 -8.56 0.91
N TYR A 11 -0.97 -7.67 -0.02
CA TYR A 11 -2.30 -7.06 -0.03
C TYR A 11 -3.41 -8.09 -0.30
N VAL A 12 -3.22 -8.97 -1.28
CA VAL A 12 -4.19 -10.04 -1.60
C VAL A 12 -4.32 -11.03 -0.44
N ASP A 13 -3.21 -11.38 0.20
CA ASP A 13 -3.22 -12.27 1.35
C ASP A 13 -3.92 -11.63 2.57
N GLY A 14 -3.71 -10.32 2.81
CA GLY A 14 -4.45 -9.56 3.81
C GLY A 14 -5.97 -9.53 3.54
N LEU A 15 -6.39 -9.42 2.27
CA LEU A 15 -7.79 -9.54 1.87
C LEU A 15 -8.34 -10.97 2.01
N ALA A 16 -7.48 -11.97 1.87
CA ALA A 16 -7.79 -13.39 2.06
C ALA A 16 -7.61 -13.87 3.52
N ASN A 17 -7.52 -12.93 4.47
CA ASN A 17 -7.36 -13.19 5.90
C ASN A 17 -6.13 -14.08 6.22
N ASN A 18 -5.02 -13.87 5.51
CA ASN A 18 -3.74 -14.59 5.62
C ASN A 18 -3.80 -16.10 5.33
N THR A 19 -4.92 -16.60 4.79
CA THR A 19 -5.12 -18.03 4.50
C THR A 19 -4.08 -18.58 3.51
N ILE A 20 -3.57 -17.75 2.59
CA ILE A 20 -2.62 -18.15 1.55
C ILE A 20 -1.21 -18.27 2.17
N SER A 21 -0.80 -17.30 3.00
CA SER A 21 0.45 -17.40 3.76
C SER A 21 0.43 -18.57 4.75
N ASP A 22 -0.68 -18.79 5.46
CA ASP A 22 -0.79 -19.86 6.45
C ASP A 22 -0.69 -21.24 5.80
N ALA A 23 -1.42 -21.47 4.69
CA ALA A 23 -1.34 -22.72 3.93
C ALA A 23 0.07 -22.95 3.34
N LEU A 24 0.72 -21.91 2.83
CA LEU A 24 2.08 -22.03 2.27
C LEU A 24 3.14 -22.25 3.36
N THR A 25 2.96 -21.65 4.53
CA THR A 25 3.84 -21.84 5.70
C THR A 25 3.68 -23.23 6.30
N GLU A 26 2.46 -23.81 6.28
CA GLU A 26 2.20 -25.18 6.73
C GLU A 26 2.80 -26.23 5.79
N ILE A 27 2.78 -25.99 4.47
CA ILE A 27 3.27 -26.94 3.46
C ILE A 27 4.81 -26.87 3.29
N LEU A 28 5.42 -25.68 3.38
CA LEU A 28 6.86 -25.47 3.13
C LEU A 28 7.46 -24.39 4.07
N PRO A 29 7.67 -24.68 5.37
CA PRO A 29 8.26 -23.71 6.30
C PRO A 29 9.76 -23.51 6.03
N ILE A 30 10.18 -22.27 5.80
CA ILE A 30 11.61 -21.89 5.68
C ILE A 30 12.01 -21.13 6.95
N HIS A 31 12.80 -21.78 7.81
CA HIS A 31 13.20 -21.24 9.11
C HIS A 31 14.58 -20.55 9.05
N VAL A 32 14.66 -19.41 8.35
CA VAL A 32 15.92 -18.62 8.27
C VAL A 32 15.63 -17.15 8.59
N LYS A 33 16.35 -16.60 9.58
CA LYS A 33 16.11 -15.27 10.18
C LYS A 33 16.20 -14.06 9.23
N HIS A 34 16.60 -14.25 7.97
CA HIS A 34 16.76 -13.19 6.96
C HIS A 34 16.03 -13.52 5.63
N LEU A 35 15.24 -14.60 5.59
CA LEU A 35 14.51 -15.03 4.40
C LEU A 35 13.00 -15.09 4.70
N SER A 36 12.16 -14.90 3.67
CA SER A 36 10.70 -15.00 3.79
C SER A 36 10.30 -16.35 4.41
N SER A 37 9.35 -16.34 5.35
CA SER A 37 8.93 -17.49 6.16
C SER A 37 8.39 -18.67 5.32
N TYR A 38 8.00 -18.38 4.09
CA TYR A 38 7.50 -19.33 3.10
C TYR A 38 7.95 -18.89 1.68
N PRO A 39 8.10 -19.85 0.74
CA PRO A 39 8.31 -19.55 -0.67
C PRO A 39 7.02 -19.00 -1.29
N ASP A 40 7.05 -17.73 -1.73
CA ASP A 40 5.87 -17.07 -2.28
C ASP A 40 5.68 -17.38 -3.78
N PHE A 41 5.05 -18.53 -4.06
CA PHE A 41 4.75 -18.97 -5.42
C PHE A 41 3.74 -18.05 -6.14
N PHE A 42 2.88 -17.35 -5.40
CA PHE A 42 1.91 -16.42 -5.96
C PHE A 42 2.59 -15.20 -6.59
N SER A 43 3.52 -14.56 -5.86
CA SER A 43 4.35 -13.46 -6.37
C SER A 43 5.20 -13.92 -7.54
N PHE A 44 5.74 -15.14 -7.51
CA PHE A 44 6.52 -15.68 -8.63
C PHE A 44 5.68 -15.79 -9.91
N GLY A 45 4.47 -16.35 -9.81
CA GLY A 45 3.52 -16.42 -10.92
C GLY A 45 3.12 -15.03 -11.44
N LEU A 46 2.88 -14.09 -10.52
CA LEU A 46 2.54 -12.70 -10.84
C LEU A 46 3.69 -12.00 -11.58
N VAL A 47 4.95 -12.19 -11.14
CA VAL A 47 6.13 -11.65 -11.84
C VAL A 47 6.21 -12.20 -13.26
N ILE A 48 6.04 -13.52 -13.46
CA ILE A 48 6.07 -14.11 -14.81
C ILE A 48 4.92 -13.55 -15.66
N PHE A 49 3.72 -13.46 -15.11
CA PHE A 49 2.56 -12.91 -15.82
C PHE A 49 2.79 -11.45 -16.26
N LEU A 50 3.26 -10.60 -15.36
CA LEU A 50 3.63 -9.22 -15.68
C LEU A 50 4.77 -9.16 -16.70
N SER A 51 5.80 -10.00 -16.57
CA SER A 51 6.91 -10.07 -17.52
C SER A 51 6.45 -10.46 -18.93
N VAL A 52 5.50 -11.40 -19.05
CA VAL A 52 4.92 -11.80 -20.34
C VAL A 52 4.15 -10.63 -20.95
N ILE A 53 3.28 -9.97 -20.19
CA ILE A 53 2.53 -8.79 -20.65
C ILE A 53 3.48 -7.69 -21.13
N LEU A 54 4.53 -7.40 -20.37
CA LEU A 54 5.55 -6.41 -20.72
C LEU A 54 6.34 -6.81 -21.98
N SER A 55 6.62 -8.11 -22.15
CA SER A 55 7.37 -8.61 -23.31
C SER A 55 6.57 -8.58 -24.63
N LEU A 56 5.23 -8.58 -24.57
CA LEU A 56 4.36 -8.74 -25.74
C LEU A 56 4.02 -7.45 -26.50
N GLY A 57 4.46 -6.25 -26.08
CA GLY A 57 4.35 -5.12 -27.00
C GLY A 57 4.55 -3.72 -26.45
N VAL A 58 5.51 -3.01 -27.03
CA VAL A 58 5.80 -1.57 -26.82
C VAL A 58 4.65 -0.66 -27.31
N LYS A 59 3.80 -1.12 -28.24
CA LYS A 59 2.64 -0.35 -28.75
C LYS A 59 1.40 -0.46 -27.86
N GLU A 60 1.09 -1.64 -27.34
CA GLU A 60 0.00 -1.83 -26.36
C GLU A 60 0.39 -1.31 -24.97
N SER A 61 1.69 -1.36 -24.62
CA SER A 61 2.19 -0.86 -23.34
C SER A 61 1.87 0.63 -23.09
N SER A 62 1.87 1.47 -24.13
CA SER A 62 1.53 2.90 -23.97
C SER A 62 0.04 3.12 -23.67
N ILE A 63 -0.84 2.28 -24.21
CA ILE A 63 -2.29 2.34 -23.94
C ILE A 63 -2.55 1.87 -22.50
N LEU A 64 -1.94 0.77 -22.08
CA LEU A 64 -2.07 0.25 -20.71
C LEU A 64 -1.52 1.26 -19.68
N ASN A 65 -0.37 1.86 -19.94
CA ASN A 65 0.22 2.88 -19.07
C ASN A 65 -0.66 4.14 -18.98
N SER A 66 -1.22 4.59 -20.11
CA SER A 66 -2.17 5.71 -20.14
C SER A 66 -3.44 5.39 -19.35
N PHE A 67 -3.96 4.17 -19.45
CA PHE A 67 -5.10 3.71 -18.65
C PHE A 67 -4.79 3.71 -17.15
N CYS A 68 -3.69 3.09 -16.71
CA CYS A 68 -3.27 3.08 -15.30
C CYS A 68 -3.05 4.51 -14.76
N THR A 69 -2.48 5.39 -15.57
CA THR A 69 -2.32 6.81 -15.25
C THR A 69 -3.68 7.50 -15.11
N GLY A 70 -4.61 7.25 -16.04
CA GLY A 70 -5.97 7.78 -16.00
C GLY A 70 -6.73 7.36 -14.74
N VAL A 71 -6.64 6.08 -14.35
CA VAL A 71 -7.24 5.59 -13.10
C VAL A 71 -6.65 6.31 -11.89
N THR A 72 -5.32 6.51 -11.85
CA THR A 72 -4.67 7.23 -10.76
C THR A 72 -5.15 8.69 -10.68
N LEU A 73 -5.29 9.37 -11.82
CA LEU A 73 -5.83 10.74 -11.87
C LEU A 73 -7.27 10.81 -11.38
N VAL A 74 -8.11 9.82 -11.70
CA VAL A 74 -9.49 9.74 -11.20
C VAL A 74 -9.49 9.59 -9.67
N VAL A 75 -8.67 8.70 -9.12
CA VAL A 75 -8.58 8.48 -7.66
C VAL A 75 -8.09 9.75 -6.94
N VAL A 76 -7.08 10.43 -7.48
CA VAL A 76 -6.57 11.70 -6.92
C VAL A 76 -7.66 12.77 -6.95
N THR A 77 -8.34 12.93 -8.08
CA THR A 77 -9.42 13.92 -8.24
C THR A 77 -10.57 13.64 -7.28
N TYR A 78 -11.00 12.38 -7.18
CA TYR A 78 -12.02 11.96 -6.21
C TYR A 78 -11.60 12.28 -4.78
N THR A 79 -10.35 12.00 -4.41
CA THR A 79 -9.82 12.26 -3.07
C THR A 79 -9.82 13.75 -2.74
N ILE A 80 -9.44 14.61 -3.69
CA ILE A 80 -9.48 16.07 -3.52
C ILE A 80 -10.93 16.54 -3.28
N ILE A 81 -11.88 16.06 -4.07
CA ILE A 81 -13.31 16.42 -3.90
C ILE A 81 -13.84 15.92 -2.55
N ALA A 82 -13.54 14.68 -2.19
CA ALA A 82 -13.97 14.09 -0.91
C ALA A 82 -13.39 14.87 0.29
N LEU A 83 -12.12 15.25 0.23
CA LEU A 83 -11.46 16.05 1.25
C LEU A 83 -12.05 17.46 1.34
N ALA A 84 -12.40 18.07 0.20
CA ALA A 84 -13.02 19.40 0.19
C ALA A 84 -14.42 19.40 0.83
N ILE A 85 -15.18 18.32 0.68
CA ILE A 85 -16.54 18.21 1.23
C ILE A 85 -16.54 17.75 2.70
N LYS A 86 -15.66 16.81 3.07
CA LYS A 86 -15.63 16.18 4.40
C LYS A 86 -14.51 16.68 5.31
N GLY A 87 -13.62 17.53 4.81
CA GLY A 87 -12.51 18.07 5.58
C GLY A 87 -13.02 19.04 6.64
N ASP A 88 -12.97 18.62 7.89
CA ASP A 88 -13.23 19.48 9.05
C ASP A 88 -11.91 19.81 9.75
N GLY A 89 -11.65 21.09 9.99
CA GLY A 89 -10.49 21.56 10.75
C GLY A 89 -10.53 21.14 12.21
N HIS A 90 -11.71 20.79 12.75
CA HIS A 90 -11.86 20.24 14.09
C HIS A 90 -11.11 18.91 14.26
N ASN A 91 -10.94 18.14 13.18
CA ASN A 91 -10.17 16.89 13.19
C ASN A 91 -8.69 17.09 13.56
N TRP A 92 -8.16 18.31 13.53
CA TRP A 92 -6.77 18.57 13.90
C TRP A 92 -6.58 18.80 15.40
N HIS A 93 -7.69 18.94 16.15
CA HIS A 93 -7.71 19.30 17.56
C HIS A 93 -8.45 18.26 18.42
N LEU A 94 -8.76 17.08 17.86
CA LEU A 94 -9.45 15.99 18.55
C LEU A 94 -8.76 15.63 19.86
N THR A 95 -9.54 15.58 20.94
CA THR A 95 -9.07 15.08 22.24
C THR A 95 -9.13 13.54 22.31
N PRO A 96 -8.38 12.88 23.21
CA PRO A 96 -8.40 11.42 23.36
C PRO A 96 -9.80 10.85 23.66
N GLU A 97 -10.66 11.64 24.32
CA GLU A 97 -12.03 11.26 24.69
C GLU A 97 -12.98 11.26 23.47
N GLU A 98 -12.83 12.24 22.59
CA GLU A 98 -13.56 12.33 21.32
C GLU A 98 -13.10 11.25 20.33
N LEU A 99 -11.83 10.86 20.39
CA LEU A 99 -11.26 9.81 19.55
C LEU A 99 -11.84 8.43 19.89
N ASN A 100 -11.99 8.11 21.18
CA ASN A 100 -12.60 6.87 21.65
C ASN A 100 -14.11 6.78 21.33
N SER A 101 -14.82 7.92 21.31
CA SER A 101 -16.23 7.94 20.93
C SER A 101 -16.46 7.91 19.41
N THR A 102 -15.52 8.44 18.61
CA THR A 102 -15.59 8.42 17.14
C THR A 102 -15.10 7.09 16.55
N CYS A 103 -14.07 6.50 17.13
CA CYS A 103 -13.49 5.24 16.68
C CYS A 103 -14.07 4.07 17.50
N GLN A 104 -15.02 3.33 16.91
CA GLN A 104 -15.65 2.16 17.55
C GLN A 104 -14.72 0.94 17.66
N GLU A 105 -13.62 0.91 16.91
CA GLU A 105 -12.64 -0.17 17.02
C GLU A 105 -11.69 0.05 18.20
N LYS A 106 -11.20 -1.05 18.78
CA LYS A 106 -10.31 -1.01 19.94
C LYS A 106 -8.86 -0.84 19.45
N GLY A 107 -8.48 0.39 19.10
CA GLY A 107 -7.14 0.74 18.62
C GLY A 107 -6.41 1.71 19.55
N ASP A 108 -5.07 1.70 19.51
CA ASP A 108 -4.27 2.80 20.05
C ASP A 108 -4.28 3.94 19.03
N TYR A 109 -5.10 4.96 19.30
CA TYR A 109 -5.28 6.11 18.41
C TYR A 109 -4.36 7.29 18.78
N GLY A 110 -3.44 7.11 19.72
CA GLY A 110 -2.51 8.13 20.18
C GLY A 110 -3.17 9.23 21.02
N HIS A 111 -2.45 10.35 21.20
CA HIS A 111 -2.84 11.43 22.12
C HIS A 111 -3.80 12.48 21.50
N GLY A 112 -4.32 12.24 20.30
CA GLY A 112 -5.15 13.20 19.57
C GLY A 112 -4.37 14.41 19.04
N GLY A 113 -5.09 15.40 18.51
CA GLY A 113 -4.52 16.60 17.87
C GLY A 113 -3.88 16.35 16.50
N PHE A 114 -3.01 17.27 16.07
CA PHE A 114 -2.34 17.23 14.76
C PHE A 114 -1.25 16.14 14.67
N THR A 115 -0.64 15.79 15.80
CA THR A 115 0.45 14.80 15.89
C THR A 115 0.18 13.75 16.98
N PRO A 116 -0.77 12.82 16.77
CA PRO A 116 -1.20 11.87 17.81
C PRO A 116 -0.10 10.90 18.26
N TYR A 117 0.89 10.62 17.40
CA TYR A 117 1.99 9.67 17.65
C TYR A 117 3.37 10.35 17.81
N ASN A 118 3.39 11.65 18.13
CA ASN A 118 4.61 12.45 18.24
C ASN A 118 5.46 12.46 16.94
N PHE A 119 6.69 12.98 17.04
CA PHE A 119 7.63 13.08 15.91
C PHE A 119 7.97 11.73 15.29
N ALA A 120 8.06 10.66 16.10
CA ALA A 120 8.35 9.31 15.60
C ALA A 120 7.27 8.83 14.61
N GLY A 121 5.99 9.03 14.93
CA GLY A 121 4.90 8.68 14.03
C GLY A 121 4.87 9.52 12.75
N VAL A 122 5.18 10.83 12.85
CA VAL A 122 5.30 11.71 11.67
C VAL A 122 6.40 11.21 10.73
N MET A 123 7.57 10.86 11.29
CA MET A 123 8.69 10.32 10.51
C MET A 123 8.36 8.97 9.84
N GLN A 124 7.65 8.09 10.54
CA GLN A 124 7.21 6.80 10.00
C GLN A 124 6.20 6.97 8.85
N GLY A 125 5.23 7.87 9.01
CA GLY A 125 4.28 8.21 7.95
C GLY A 125 4.97 8.81 6.73
N ALA A 126 5.86 9.78 6.95
CA ALA A 126 6.65 10.40 5.89
C ALA A 126 7.51 9.39 5.12
N ALA A 127 8.17 8.46 5.82
CA ALA A 127 8.93 7.38 5.19
C ALA A 127 8.05 6.49 4.31
N THR A 128 6.82 6.18 4.75
CA THR A 128 5.86 5.37 3.99
C THR A 128 5.40 6.07 2.72
N CYS A 129 5.09 7.37 2.80
CA CYS A 129 4.78 8.19 1.63
C CYS A 129 5.97 8.27 0.67
N PHE A 130 7.19 8.41 1.19
CA PHE A 130 8.40 8.40 0.38
C PHE A 130 8.56 7.08 -0.38
N PHE A 131 8.40 5.93 0.29
CA PHE A 131 8.41 4.61 -0.36
C PHE A 131 7.34 4.49 -1.46
N GLY A 132 6.15 5.08 -1.27
CA GLY A 132 5.11 5.13 -2.29
C GLY A 132 5.49 5.96 -3.52
N PHE A 133 6.44 6.89 -3.40
CA PHE A 133 6.93 7.74 -4.49
C PHE A 133 8.25 7.23 -5.11
N VAL A 134 8.84 6.16 -4.57
CA VAL A 134 10.03 5.51 -5.13
C VAL A 134 9.66 4.89 -6.48
N GLY A 135 10.10 5.54 -7.56
CA GLY A 135 9.75 5.19 -8.94
C GLY A 135 9.61 6.40 -9.85
N PHE A 136 9.43 7.60 -9.29
CA PHE A 136 9.42 8.85 -10.05
C PHE A 136 10.75 9.13 -10.79
N ASP A 137 11.87 8.70 -10.22
CA ASP A 137 13.20 8.82 -10.85
C ASP A 137 13.27 8.14 -12.22
N CYS A 138 12.54 7.04 -12.41
CA CYS A 138 12.41 6.37 -13.71
C CYS A 138 11.54 7.15 -14.71
N ILE A 139 10.60 7.96 -14.25
CA ILE A 139 9.76 8.83 -15.12
C ILE A 139 10.56 10.02 -15.61
N ALA A 140 11.45 10.57 -14.75
CA ALA A 140 12.32 11.68 -15.12
C ALA A 140 13.47 11.27 -16.07
N THR A 141 13.77 9.97 -16.14
CA THR A 141 14.85 9.40 -16.97
C THR A 141 14.34 8.76 -18.27
N ALA A 142 13.02 8.57 -18.43
CA ALA A 142 12.37 7.94 -19.58
C ALA A 142 12.14 8.90 -20.76
#